data_AF-A0AAW7KPZ6-F1
#
_entry.id   AF-A0AAW7KPZ6-F1
#
_cell.length_a   1.000
_cell.length_b   1.000
_cell.length_c   1.000
_cell.angle_alpha   90.00
_cell.angle_beta   90.00
_cell.angle_gamma   90.00
#
_symmetry.space_group_name_H-M   'P 1'
#
loop_
_entity.id
_entity.type
_entity.pdbx_description
1 polymer ?
#
loop_
_entity_poly.entity_id
_entity_poly.type
_entity_poly.pdbx_seq_one_letter_code
_entity_poly.pdbx_strand_id
1 'polypeptide(L)'
;RKEGLIVWACRCSCGSYAEASRRQLIRGYRTKCAHHRYQTMLKKNYHELVVVRIESIQQTMKAYCLCSCGQACWVRCENLLNGHTKSCGHRKKKDYRQRVAGVIPGKLQSKRPKNNSSGHKGVSQTASGKWLAYI
;
A
#
# COMPACT_ATOMS: atom_id res chain seq x y z
N ARG A 1 -5.28 18.15 18.34
CA ARG A 1 -4.00 17.48 18.72
C ARG A 1 -4.01 16.09 18.11
N LYS A 2 -2.88 15.59 17.62
CA LYS A 2 -2.74 14.24 17.04
C LYS A 2 -1.53 13.59 17.70
N GLU A 3 -1.71 12.41 18.29
CA GLU A 3 -0.64 11.70 19.03
C GLU A 3 0.09 12.60 20.05
N GLY A 4 -0.65 13.43 20.79
CA GLY A 4 -0.09 14.37 21.78
C GLY A 4 0.54 15.65 21.20
N LEU A 5 0.70 15.76 19.88
CA LEU A 5 1.26 16.93 19.22
C LEU A 5 0.19 17.96 18.84
N ILE A 6 0.52 19.24 19.00
CA ILE A 6 -0.24 20.33 18.38
C ILE A 6 0.03 20.29 16.88
N VAL A 7 -1.05 20.20 16.10
CA VAL A 7 -1.03 20.22 14.64
C VAL A 7 -1.92 21.36 14.18
N TRP A 8 -1.46 22.07 13.16
CA TRP A 8 -2.17 23.18 12.53
C TRP A 8 -2.72 22.72 11.18
N ALA A 9 -3.96 23.11 10.89
CA ALA A 9 -4.54 22.93 9.57
C ALA A 9 -4.03 24.04 8.64
N CYS A 10 -3.12 23.69 7.74
CA CYS A 10 -2.58 24.60 6.74
C CYS A 10 -3.43 24.53 5.47
N ARG A 11 -3.92 25.68 4.99
CA ARG A 11 -4.60 25.80 3.69
C ARG A 11 -3.59 26.24 2.63
N CYS A 12 -3.54 25.52 1.52
CA CYS A 12 -2.73 25.91 0.36
C CYS A 12 -3.49 26.88 -0.55
N SER A 13 -2.78 27.61 -1.42
CA SER A 13 -3.37 28.46 -2.46
C SER A 13 -4.28 27.68 -3.42
N CYS A 14 -4.02 26.39 -3.64
CA CYS A 14 -4.91 25.51 -4.42
C CYS A 14 -6.15 25.02 -3.64
N GLY A 15 -6.41 25.54 -2.44
CA GLY A 15 -7.55 25.18 -1.60
C GLY A 15 -7.40 23.90 -0.79
N SER A 16 -6.38 23.07 -1.06
CA SER A 16 -6.14 21.83 -0.31
C SER A 16 -5.70 22.11 1.13
N TYR A 17 -6.19 21.33 2.09
CA TYR A 17 -5.76 21.38 3.48
C TYR A 17 -4.74 20.30 3.80
N ALA A 18 -3.81 20.60 4.69
CA ALA A 18 -2.85 19.65 5.23
C ALA A 18 -2.58 19.92 6.71
N GLU A 19 -2.50 18.87 7.52
CA GLU A 19 -2.05 18.99 8.90
C GLU A 19 -0.52 19.05 8.96
N ALA A 20 0.01 20.00 9.72
CA ALA A 20 1.45 20.16 9.96
C ALA A 20 1.74 20.45 11.43
N SER A 21 2.84 19.91 11.97
CA SER A 21 3.34 20.30 13.29
C SER A 21 4.32 21.49 13.20
N ARG A 22 4.54 22.18 14.32
CA ARG A 22 5.51 23.30 14.42
C ARG A 22 6.89 22.90 13.91
N ARG A 23 7.34 21.69 14.26
CA ARG A 23 8.62 21.13 13.83
C ARG A 23 8.68 20.93 12.31
N GLN A 24 7.60 20.49 11.68
CA GLN A 24 7.54 20.30 10.23
C GLN A 24 7.55 21.63 9.47
N LEU A 25 6.90 22.67 10.02
CA LEU A 25 6.87 24.00 9.44
C LEU A 25 8.23 24.71 9.55
N ILE A 26 8.82 24.76 10.76
CA ILE A 26 10.11 25.43 11.00
C ILE A 26 11.25 24.77 10.20
N ARG A 27 11.26 23.43 10.09
CA ARG A 27 12.30 22.70 9.35
C ARG A 27 12.09 22.68 7.84
N GLY A 28 11.00 23.26 7.33
CA GLY A 28 10.71 23.25 5.89
C GLY A 28 10.37 21.86 5.31
N TYR A 29 9.95 20.90 6.13
CA TYR A 29 9.53 19.58 5.63
C TYR A 29 8.17 19.61 4.93
N ARG A 30 7.37 20.64 5.20
CA ARG A 30 6.08 20.89 4.53
C ARG A 30 6.07 22.27 3.86
N THR A 31 6.79 22.40 2.75
CA THR A 31 6.83 23.62 1.90
C THR A 31 5.77 23.62 0.80
N LYS A 32 5.34 22.45 0.34
CA LYS A 32 4.31 22.29 -0.72
C LYS A 32 3.20 21.38 -0.22
N CYS A 33 1.96 21.69 -0.61
CA CYS A 33 0.84 20.79 -0.39
C CYS A 33 1.01 19.49 -1.19
N ALA A 34 0.27 18.46 -0.81
CA ALA A 34 0.36 17.17 -1.49
C ALA A 34 -0.07 17.25 -2.96
N HIS A 35 -1.04 18.12 -3.28
CA HIS A 35 -1.46 18.39 -4.66
C HIS A 35 -0.29 18.90 -5.53
N HIS A 36 0.39 19.98 -5.13
CA HIS A 36 1.54 20.52 -5.88
C HIS A 36 2.77 19.61 -5.86
N ARG A 37 2.95 18.82 -4.79
CA ARG A 37 4.05 17.84 -4.69
C ARG A 37 3.95 16.78 -5.78
N TYR A 38 2.75 16.25 -6.00
CA TYR A 38 2.53 15.14 -6.93
C TYR A 38 2.14 15.58 -8.33
N GLN A 39 1.86 16.86 -8.56
CA GLN A 39 1.50 17.38 -9.89
C GLN A 39 2.54 17.05 -10.97
N THR A 40 3.82 16.97 -10.60
CA THR A 40 4.92 16.59 -11.50
C THR A 40 4.87 15.12 -11.96
N MET A 41 4.01 14.29 -11.36
CA MET A 41 3.82 12.89 -11.74
C MET A 41 2.86 12.74 -12.93
N LEU A 42 2.05 13.75 -13.23
CA LEU A 42 1.07 13.69 -14.33
C LEU A 42 1.78 13.41 -15.66
N LYS A 43 1.20 12.51 -16.46
CA LYS A 43 1.72 12.05 -17.77
C LYS A 43 3.11 11.42 -17.71
N LYS A 44 3.61 11.04 -16.53
CA LYS A 44 4.85 10.29 -16.38
C LYS A 44 4.60 8.80 -16.30
N ASN A 45 5.60 8.05 -16.75
CA ASN A 45 5.62 6.60 -16.70
C ASN A 45 6.35 6.13 -15.44
N TYR A 46 5.73 5.20 -14.72
CA TYR A 46 6.26 4.50 -13.57
C TYR A 46 6.19 3.01 -13.87
N HIS A 47 7.29 2.45 -14.37
CA HIS A 47 7.32 1.10 -14.92
C HIS A 47 6.25 0.92 -16.01
N GLU A 48 5.27 0.04 -15.81
CA GLU A 48 4.20 -0.24 -16.78
C GLU A 48 2.97 0.66 -16.59
N LEU A 49 3.04 1.69 -15.74
CA LEU A 49 1.91 2.54 -15.36
C LEU A 49 2.13 3.99 -15.82
N VAL A 50 1.17 4.55 -16.55
CA VAL A 50 1.13 5.96 -16.96
C VAL A 50 0.14 6.70 -16.08
N VAL A 51 0.59 7.75 -15.39
CA VAL A 51 -0.30 8.55 -14.51
C VAL A 51 -1.16 9.50 -15.34
N VAL A 52 -2.48 9.35 -15.26
CA VAL A 52 -3.44 10.18 -16.00
C VAL A 52 -3.97 11.32 -15.15
N ARG A 53 -4.35 11.04 -13.90
CA ARG A 53 -4.88 12.04 -12.95
C ARG A 53 -4.53 11.68 -11.52
N ILE A 54 -4.56 12.69 -10.66
CA ILE A 54 -4.19 12.57 -9.25
C ILE A 54 -5.28 13.22 -8.40
N GLU A 55 -5.77 12.47 -7.42
CA GLU A 55 -6.89 12.88 -6.58
C GLU A 55 -6.63 12.51 -5.12
N SER A 56 -7.22 13.27 -4.19
CA SER A 56 -7.23 12.92 -2.77
C SER A 56 -8.42 12.03 -2.48
N ILE A 57 -8.19 10.74 -2.29
CA ILE A 57 -9.23 9.74 -2.00
C ILE A 57 -9.00 9.24 -0.57
N GLN A 58 -9.99 9.40 0.31
CA GLN A 58 -9.90 9.01 1.73
C GLN A 58 -8.65 9.60 2.41
N GLN A 59 -8.43 10.92 2.25
CA GLN A 59 -7.27 11.66 2.77
C GLN A 59 -5.89 11.15 2.27
N THR A 60 -5.89 10.32 1.22
CA THR A 60 -4.67 9.79 0.62
C THR A 60 -4.57 10.23 -0.84
N MET A 61 -3.40 10.76 -1.24
CA MET A 61 -3.16 11.10 -2.64
C MET A 61 -2.98 9.83 -3.49
N LYS A 62 -3.94 9.55 -4.36
CA LYS A 62 -3.91 8.42 -5.28
C LYS A 62 -3.82 8.92 -6.72
N ALA A 63 -3.05 8.20 -7.52
CA ALA A 63 -2.93 8.39 -8.94
C ALA A 63 -3.79 7.34 -9.66
N TYR A 64 -4.61 7.78 -10.59
CA TYR A 64 -5.26 6.91 -11.55
C TYR A 64 -4.28 6.65 -12.68
N CYS A 65 -3.94 5.38 -12.88
CA CYS A 65 -2.91 4.96 -13.81
C CYS A 65 -3.49 4.07 -14.91
N LEU A 66 -3.02 4.26 -16.14
CA LEU A 66 -3.23 3.31 -17.24
C LEU A 66 -2.04 2.38 -17.32
N CYS A 67 -2.31 1.08 -17.30
CA CYS A 67 -1.28 0.06 -17.42
C CYS A 67 -1.03 -0.31 -18.89
N SER A 68 0.19 -0.72 -19.22
CA SER A 68 0.55 -1.22 -20.56
C SER A 68 -0.29 -2.41 -21.02
N CYS A 69 -0.93 -3.15 -20.10
CA CYS A 69 -1.88 -4.22 -20.43
C CYS A 69 -3.30 -3.73 -20.79
N GLY A 70 -3.53 -2.41 -20.83
CA GLY A 70 -4.81 -1.79 -21.14
C GLY A 70 -5.75 -1.61 -19.94
N GLN A 71 -5.43 -2.18 -18.77
CA GLN A 71 -6.24 -1.99 -17.57
C GLN A 71 -5.85 -0.73 -16.81
N ALA A 72 -6.83 -0.09 -16.15
CA ALA A 72 -6.60 1.03 -15.26
C ALA A 72 -6.60 0.62 -13.79
N CYS A 73 -5.83 1.32 -12.95
CA CYS A 73 -5.82 1.10 -11.51
C CYS A 73 -5.58 2.39 -10.70
N TRP A 74 -6.04 2.37 -9.44
CA TRP A 74 -5.72 3.40 -8.46
C TRP A 74 -4.53 2.98 -7.62
N VAL A 75 -3.51 3.84 -7.56
CA VAL A 75 -2.26 3.56 -6.85
C VAL A 75 -1.93 4.75 -5.95
N ARG A 76 -1.42 4.50 -4.73
CA ARG A 76 -0.89 5.57 -3.88
C ARG A 76 0.30 6.24 -4.58
N CYS A 77 0.36 7.58 -4.60
CA CYS A 77 1.45 8.30 -5.26
C CYS A 77 2.83 7.88 -4.71
N GLU A 78 2.92 7.64 -3.40
CA GLU A 78 4.13 7.16 -2.72
C GLU A 78 4.60 5.79 -3.23
N ASN A 79 3.67 4.89 -3.54
CA ASN A 79 4.02 3.56 -4.06
C ASN A 79 4.58 3.61 -5.48
N LEU A 80 4.15 4.58 -6.29
CA LEU A 80 4.71 4.81 -7.62
C LEU A 80 6.12 5.37 -7.51
N LEU A 81 6.33 6.39 -6.67
CA LEU A 81 7.64 7.01 -6.45
C LEU A 81 8.67 6.03 -5.89
N ASN A 82 8.27 5.18 -4.95
CA ASN A 82 9.15 4.18 -4.32
C ASN A 82 9.27 2.88 -5.13
N GLY A 83 8.57 2.76 -6.27
CA GLY A 83 8.60 1.55 -7.11
C GLY A 83 7.94 0.31 -6.49
N HIS A 84 7.08 0.48 -5.49
CA HIS A 84 6.33 -0.62 -4.87
C HIS A 84 5.19 -1.13 -5.77
N THR A 85 4.65 -0.27 -6.63
CA THR A 85 3.62 -0.66 -7.60
C THR A 85 4.16 -0.44 -9.01
N LYS A 86 4.31 -1.54 -9.75
CA LYS A 86 4.94 -1.56 -11.08
C LYS A 86 3.98 -1.89 -12.22
N SER A 87 2.79 -2.37 -11.89
CA SER A 87 1.74 -2.81 -12.82
C SER A 87 0.37 -2.72 -12.13
N CYS A 88 -0.72 -2.95 -12.88
CA CYS A 88 -2.08 -3.06 -12.32
C CYS A 88 -2.29 -4.30 -11.42
N GLY A 89 -1.28 -5.17 -11.26
CA GLY A 89 -1.39 -6.44 -10.53
C GLY A 89 -1.37 -7.66 -11.45
N HIS A 90 -1.38 -7.47 -12.77
CA HIS A 90 -1.29 -8.56 -13.75
C HIS A 90 0.06 -9.31 -13.68
N ARG A 91 1.11 -8.68 -13.13
CA ARG A 91 2.38 -9.34 -12.83
C ARG A 91 2.22 -10.30 -11.64
N LYS A 92 1.80 -11.53 -11.91
CA LYS A 92 1.86 -12.62 -10.93
C LYS A 92 3.32 -12.85 -10.55
N LYS A 93 3.64 -12.84 -9.24
CA LYS A 93 4.92 -13.39 -8.77
C LYS A 93 4.94 -14.88 -9.14
N LYS A 94 5.98 -15.35 -9.83
CA LYS A 94 6.17 -16.78 -10.06
C LYS A 94 6.29 -17.47 -8.69
N ASP A 95 5.38 -18.40 -8.41
CA ASP A 95 5.48 -19.25 -7.22
C ASP A 95 6.49 -20.36 -7.52
N TYR A 96 7.72 -20.17 -7.07
CA TYR A 96 8.81 -21.14 -7.24
C TYR A 96 8.76 -22.28 -6.20
N ARG A 97 7.73 -22.31 -5.35
CA ARG A 97 7.62 -23.30 -4.28
C ARG A 97 7.24 -24.65 -4.87
N GLN A 98 8.07 -25.66 -4.59
CA GLN A 98 7.73 -27.04 -4.89
C GLN A 98 6.52 -27.47 -4.06
N ARG A 99 5.54 -28.06 -4.73
CA ARG A 99 4.39 -28.71 -4.10
C ARG A 99 4.47 -30.20 -4.34
N VAL A 100 4.26 -30.98 -3.29
CA VAL A 100 4.12 -32.43 -3.34
C VAL A 100 2.72 -32.74 -2.83
N ALA A 101 1.88 -33.33 -3.69
CA ALA A 101 0.46 -33.56 -3.41
C ALA A 101 -0.30 -32.29 -2.93
N GLY A 102 -0.04 -31.13 -3.54
CA GLY A 102 -0.69 -29.85 -3.20
C GLY A 102 -0.11 -29.12 -1.99
N VAL A 103 0.65 -29.82 -1.14
CA VAL A 103 1.31 -29.29 0.07
C VAL A 103 2.68 -28.73 -0.28
N ILE A 104 3.10 -27.65 0.38
CA ILE A 104 4.46 -27.12 0.29
C ILE A 104 5.31 -27.77 1.39
N PRO A 105 6.24 -28.71 1.11
CA PRO A 105 6.94 -29.47 2.16
C PRO A 105 7.68 -28.59 3.17
N GLY A 106 8.30 -27.50 2.70
CA GLY A 106 8.97 -26.53 3.59
C GLY A 106 8.02 -25.88 4.62
N LYS A 107 6.72 -25.79 4.33
CA LYS A 107 5.72 -25.31 5.30
C LYS A 107 5.42 -26.33 6.38
N LEU A 108 5.66 -27.62 6.19
CA LEU A 108 5.52 -28.64 7.23
C LEU A 108 6.67 -28.57 8.25
N GLN A 109 7.87 -28.21 7.81
CA GLN A 109 9.07 -28.16 8.67
C GLN A 109 9.25 -26.85 9.47
N SER A 110 8.58 -25.76 9.08
CA SER A 110 8.72 -24.46 9.76
C SER A 110 8.30 -24.47 11.25
N LYS A 111 8.70 -23.47 12.04
CA LYS A 111 8.20 -23.32 13.42
C LYS A 111 6.67 -23.11 13.45
N ARG A 112 5.98 -23.73 14.40
CA ARG A 112 4.54 -23.49 14.64
C ARG A 112 4.34 -22.05 15.13
N PRO A 113 3.36 -21.29 14.61
CA PRO A 113 3.05 -19.96 15.12
C PRO A 113 2.73 -20.01 16.61
N LYS A 114 3.24 -19.03 17.39
CA LYS A 114 3.00 -18.96 18.84
C LYS A 114 1.52 -18.84 19.20
N ASN A 115 0.72 -18.25 18.30
CA ASN A 115 -0.71 -18.02 18.43
C ASN A 115 -1.58 -19.14 17.81
N ASN A 116 -1.00 -20.30 17.49
CA ASN A 116 -1.80 -21.44 17.04
C ASN A 116 -2.47 -22.12 18.25
N SER A 117 -3.79 -22.00 18.34
CA SER A 117 -4.61 -22.58 19.41
C SER A 117 -4.99 -24.05 19.19
N SER A 118 -4.85 -24.58 17.98
CA SER A 118 -5.28 -25.94 17.65
C SER A 118 -4.31 -27.03 18.13
N GLY A 119 -3.07 -26.67 18.46
CA GLY A 119 -1.99 -27.64 18.70
C GLY A 119 -1.48 -28.34 17.43
N HIS A 120 -2.24 -28.36 16.34
CA HIS A 120 -1.87 -28.97 15.07
C HIS A 120 -1.41 -27.90 14.07
N LYS A 121 -0.28 -28.15 13.41
CA LYS A 121 0.25 -27.22 12.43
C LYS A 121 -0.65 -27.16 11.21
N GLY A 122 -0.97 -25.95 10.76
CA GLY A 122 -1.84 -25.74 9.60
C GLY A 122 -3.31 -25.95 9.89
N VAL A 123 -3.67 -26.16 11.17
CA VAL A 123 -5.05 -26.12 11.64
C VAL A 123 -5.24 -24.83 12.42
N SER A 124 -6.33 -24.12 12.14
CA SER A 124 -6.70 -22.89 12.85
C SER A 124 -8.20 -22.79 12.99
N GLN A 125 -8.68 -22.16 14.05
CA GLN A 125 -10.09 -21.89 14.24
C GLN A 125 -10.49 -20.62 13.47
N THR A 126 -11.60 -20.69 12.75
CA THR A 126 -12.23 -19.56 12.06
C THR A 126 -12.96 -18.65 13.05
N ALA A 127 -13.31 -17.43 12.63
CA ALA A 127 -14.09 -16.51 13.47
C ALA A 127 -15.44 -17.08 13.91
N SER A 128 -16.00 -18.02 13.15
CA SER A 128 -17.25 -18.74 13.48
C SER A 128 -17.04 -19.98 14.35
N GLY A 129 -15.83 -20.20 14.91
CA GLY A 129 -15.53 -21.34 15.78
C GLY A 129 -15.23 -22.68 15.07
N LYS A 130 -15.36 -22.75 13.73
CA LYS A 130 -15.07 -23.98 12.96
C LYS A 130 -13.57 -24.16 12.74
N TRP A 131 -13.10 -25.39 12.68
CA TRP A 131 -11.70 -25.71 12.36
C TRP A 131 -11.44 -25.68 10.85
N LEU A 132 -10.34 -25.06 10.43
CA LEU A 132 -9.86 -24.98 9.05
C LEU A 132 -8.45 -25.57 8.96
N ALA A 133 -8.26 -26.52 8.05
CA ALA A 133 -6.94 -26.98 7.62
C ALA A 133 -6.52 -26.21 6.35
N TYR A 134 -5.31 -25.63 6.34
CA TYR A 134 -4.85 -24.74 5.25
C TYR A 134 -3.43 -25.05 4.74
N ILE A 135 -2.79 -26.12 5.23
CA ILE A 135 -1.46 -26.55 4.75
C ILE A 135 -1.55 -27.87 4.02
#